data_AF-A0A258K671-F1
#
_entry.id   AF-A0A258K671-F1
#
_cell.length_a   1.000
_cell.length_b   1.000
_cell.length_c   1.000
_cell.angle_alpha   90.00
_cell.angle_beta   90.00
_cell.angle_gamma   90.00
#
_symmetry.space_group_name_H-M   'P 1'
#
loop_
_entity.id
_entity.type
_entity.pdbx_description
1 polymer ?
#
loop_
_entity_poly.entity_id
_entity_poly.type
_entity_poly.pdbx_seq_one_letter_code
_entity_poly.pdbx_strand_id
1 'polypeptide(L)'
;VLSMVTQLICLYLAGRAAMISGRLARPWPDLTSLRLPPVASLLLAVLVAGSVAPGMIGLAASAAGSALVMAFALAGFATLHGLTRGRTARPLILTGAWVATLALGWPVLVAAVFGLVDTMFDLRTRIGSGGAPPAANDR
;
A
#
# COMPACT_ATOMS: atom_id res chain seq x y z
N VAL A 1 7.57 13.46 -3.92
CA VAL A 1 6.86 12.31 -4.54
C VAL A 1 7.75 11.57 -5.53
N LEU A 2 8.26 12.21 -6.59
CA LEU A 2 9.14 11.54 -7.57
C LEU A 2 10.35 10.84 -6.93
N SER A 3 11.03 11.52 -6.00
CA SER A 3 12.15 10.95 -5.23
C SER A 3 11.77 9.68 -4.47
N MET A 4 10.58 9.65 -3.85
CA MET A 4 10.07 8.47 -3.12
C MET A 4 9.77 7.32 -4.09
N VAL A 5 9.19 7.61 -5.25
CA VAL A 5 8.96 6.60 -6.30
C VAL A 5 10.29 6.01 -6.77
N THR A 6 11.29 6.83 -7.05
CA THR A 6 12.62 6.37 -7.43
C THR A 6 13.24 5.48 -6.36
N GLN A 7 13.20 5.90 -5.08
CA GLN A 7 13.74 5.10 -3.98
C GLN A 7 13.00 3.77 -3.80
N LEU A 8 11.67 3.76 -3.98
CA LEU A 8 10.88 2.54 -3.94
C LEU A 8 11.29 1.57 -5.06
N ILE A 9 11.50 2.07 -6.27
CA ILE A 9 11.99 1.28 -7.40
C ILE A 9 13.39 0.73 -7.10
N CYS A 10 14.30 1.56 -6.59
CA CYS A 10 15.64 1.14 -6.18
C CYS A 10 15.58 0.04 -5.12
N LEU A 11 14.73 0.18 -4.10
CA LEU A 11 14.54 -0.81 -3.05
C LEU A 11 14.01 -2.14 -3.61
N TYR A 12 13.03 -2.07 -4.52
CA TYR A 12 12.50 -3.25 -5.20
C TYR A 12 13.59 -3.95 -6.03
N LEU A 13 14.35 -3.21 -6.85
CA LEU A 13 15.41 -3.77 -7.68
C LEU A 13 16.55 -4.35 -6.83
N ALA A 14 16.94 -3.69 -5.74
CA ALA A 14 17.94 -4.19 -4.81
C ALA A 14 17.49 -5.52 -4.17
N GLY A 15 16.22 -5.61 -3.75
CA GLY A 15 15.65 -6.85 -3.24
C GLY A 15 15.62 -7.97 -4.29
N ARG A 16 15.27 -7.65 -5.54
CA ARG A 16 15.29 -8.62 -6.66
C ARG A 16 16.71 -9.10 -6.97
N ALA A 17 17.69 -8.20 -6.97
CA ALA A 17 19.09 -8.56 -7.15
C ALA A 17 19.57 -9.48 -6.02
N ALA A 18 19.28 -9.15 -4.75
CA ALA A 18 19.62 -9.99 -3.61
C ALA A 18 18.99 -11.40 -3.67
N MET A 19 17.74 -11.50 -4.16
CA MET A 19 17.07 -12.78 -4.40
C MET A 19 17.80 -13.60 -5.47
N ILE A 20 18.08 -13.01 -6.63
CA ILE A 20 18.76 -13.69 -7.75
C ILE A 20 20.17 -14.14 -7.33
N SER A 21 20.84 -13.36 -6.48
CA SER A 21 22.15 -13.71 -5.92
C SER A 21 22.10 -14.75 -4.79
N GLY A 22 20.92 -15.25 -4.39
CA GLY A 22 20.77 -16.21 -3.29
C GLY A 22 21.11 -15.64 -1.91
N ARG A 23 21.23 -14.30 -1.78
CA ARG A 23 21.60 -13.62 -0.53
C ARG A 23 20.40 -13.19 0.29
N LEU A 24 19.19 -13.35 -0.23
CA LEU A 24 17.98 -12.98 0.47
C LEU A 24 17.68 -14.00 1.57
N ALA A 25 17.83 -13.60 2.83
CA ALA A 25 17.66 -14.48 3.99
C ALA A 25 16.22 -15.00 4.18
N ARG A 26 15.23 -14.30 3.62
CA ARG A 26 13.80 -14.64 3.70
C ARG A 26 13.26 -14.88 2.28
N PRO A 27 12.34 -15.83 2.06
CA PRO A 27 11.66 -15.95 0.78
C PRO A 27 10.98 -14.63 0.40
N TRP A 28 10.89 -14.40 -0.91
CA TRP A 28 10.29 -13.18 -1.44
C TRP A 28 8.85 -13.00 -0.91
N PRO A 29 8.52 -11.84 -0.32
CA PRO A 29 7.20 -11.63 0.24
C PRO A 29 6.13 -11.46 -0.86
N ASP A 30 4.91 -11.91 -0.58
CA ASP A 30 3.74 -11.58 -1.40
C ASP A 30 3.35 -10.11 -1.17
N LEU A 31 3.65 -9.27 -2.15
CA LEU A 31 3.37 -7.83 -2.10
C LEU A 31 1.86 -7.52 -2.04
N THR A 32 1.00 -8.40 -2.53
CA THR A 32 -0.46 -8.20 -2.48
C THR A 32 -1.03 -8.43 -1.07
N SER A 33 -0.24 -9.06 -0.20
CA SER A 33 -0.57 -9.25 1.23
C SER A 33 -0.17 -8.07 2.12
N LEU A 34 0.42 -7.00 1.55
CA LEU A 34 0.88 -5.84 2.31
C LEU A 34 -0.25 -5.22 3.15
N ARG A 35 -0.02 -5.14 4.46
CA ARG A 35 -0.91 -4.52 5.44
C ARG A 35 -0.10 -3.58 6.33
N LEU A 36 -0.63 -2.39 6.56
CA LEU A 36 -0.05 -1.43 7.49
C LEU A 36 -0.71 -1.59 8.87
N PRO A 37 0.02 -1.35 9.96
CA PRO A 37 -0.57 -1.35 11.29
C PRO A 37 -1.48 -0.12 11.47
N PRO A 38 -2.58 -0.20 12.26
CA PRO A 38 -3.49 0.94 12.47
C PRO A 38 -2.82 2.21 13.01
N VAL A 39 -1.75 2.05 13.79
CA VAL A 39 -0.94 3.17 14.30
C VAL A 39 -0.33 4.04 13.18
N ALA A 40 -0.12 3.47 11.99
CA ALA A 40 0.40 4.21 10.84
C ALA A 40 -0.57 5.32 10.39
N SER A 41 -1.88 5.12 10.57
CA SER A 41 -2.89 6.14 10.25
C SER A 41 -2.78 7.36 11.16
N LEU A 42 -2.56 7.12 12.46
CA LEU A 42 -2.33 8.18 13.44
C LEU A 42 -1.01 8.92 13.16
N LEU A 43 0.05 8.16 12.84
CA LEU A 43 1.34 8.75 12.47
C LEU A 43 1.21 9.65 11.23
N LEU A 44 0.42 9.24 10.23
CA LEU A 44 0.17 10.07 9.05
C LEU A 44 -0.52 11.38 9.43
N ALA A 45 -1.54 11.34 10.29
CA ALA A 45 -2.22 12.55 10.74
C ALA A 45 -1.26 13.51 11.45
N VAL A 46 -0.37 12.99 12.32
CA VAL A 46 0.66 13.78 13.00
C VAL A 46 1.65 14.39 12.02
N LEU A 47 2.12 13.62 11.03
CA LEU A 47 3.05 14.13 10.02
C LEU A 47 2.43 15.19 9.11
N VAL A 48 1.15 15.04 8.76
CA VAL A 48 0.41 16.06 8.02
C VAL A 48 0.25 17.33 8.85
N ALA A 49 -0.13 17.22 10.13
CA ALA A 49 -0.18 18.38 11.03
C ALA A 49 1.20 19.01 11.24
N GLY A 50 2.26 18.22 11.33
CA GLY A 50 3.64 18.71 11.44
C GLY A 50 4.14 19.40 10.17
N SER A 51 3.61 19.02 9.00
CA SER A 51 4.05 19.57 7.71
C SER A 51 3.77 21.06 7.53
N VAL A 52 2.80 21.61 8.29
CA VAL A 52 2.50 23.05 8.25
C VAL A 52 3.44 23.90 9.11
N ALA A 53 4.30 23.27 9.92
CA ALA A 53 5.28 23.99 10.73
C ALA A 53 6.34 24.67 9.84
N PRO A 54 6.86 25.86 10.20
CA PRO A 54 7.88 26.51 9.41
C PRO A 54 9.26 25.83 9.56
N GLY A 55 10.12 26.08 8.59
CA GLY A 55 11.53 25.67 8.63
C GLY A 55 11.74 24.16 8.50
N MET A 56 12.78 23.66 9.17
CA MET A 56 13.25 22.28 8.98
C MET A 56 12.26 21.23 9.50
N ILE A 57 11.45 21.58 10.51
CA ILE A 57 10.46 20.67 11.10
C ILE A 57 9.37 20.34 10.08
N GLY A 58 8.79 21.35 9.42
CA GLY A 58 7.77 21.14 8.38
C GLY A 58 8.32 20.38 7.18
N LEU A 59 9.56 20.65 6.77
CA LEU A 59 10.22 19.92 5.68
C LEU A 59 10.43 18.44 6.03
N ALA A 60 10.93 18.15 7.24
CA ALA A 60 11.12 16.78 7.71
C ALA A 60 9.78 16.03 7.83
N ALA A 61 8.75 16.68 8.39
CA ALA A 61 7.40 16.12 8.50
C ALA A 61 6.77 15.87 7.12
N SER A 62 6.98 16.78 6.15
CA SER A 62 6.53 16.62 4.77
C SER A 62 7.22 15.45 4.07
N ALA A 63 8.53 15.30 4.26
CA ALA A 63 9.29 14.20 3.67
C ALA A 63 8.82 12.85 4.22
N ALA A 64 8.75 12.71 5.54
CA ALA A 64 8.27 11.51 6.22
C ALA A 64 6.79 11.22 5.87
N GLY A 65 5.95 12.26 5.86
CA GLY A 65 4.55 12.16 5.46
C GLY A 65 4.40 11.65 4.03
N SER A 66 5.22 12.14 3.09
CA SER A 66 5.20 11.69 1.70
C SER A 66 5.59 10.21 1.54
N ALA A 67 6.54 9.72 2.34
CA ALA A 67 6.91 8.31 2.37
C ALA A 67 5.74 7.45 2.88
N LEU A 68 5.05 7.92 3.92
CA LEU A 68 3.92 7.20 4.49
C LEU A 68 2.69 7.20 3.58
N VAL A 69 2.41 8.31 2.88
CA VAL A 69 1.38 8.38 1.82
C VAL A 69 1.69 7.36 0.71
N MET A 70 2.96 7.24 0.29
CA MET A 70 3.36 6.23 -0.70
C MET A 70 3.13 4.81 -0.17
N ALA A 71 3.45 4.54 1.09
CA ALA A 71 3.18 3.24 1.71
C ALA A 71 1.67 2.92 1.73
N PHE A 72 0.82 3.90 2.06
CA PHE A 72 -0.63 3.74 1.98
C PHE A 72 -1.11 3.54 0.54
N ALA A 73 -0.51 4.19 -0.46
CA ALA A 73 -0.85 3.97 -1.87
C ALA A 73 -0.58 2.53 -2.30
N LEU A 74 0.58 1.97 -1.93
CA LEU A 74 0.92 0.58 -2.19
C LEU A 74 -0.06 -0.37 -1.47
N ALA A 75 -0.40 -0.07 -0.21
CA ALA A 75 -1.42 -0.83 0.51
C ALA A 75 -2.78 -0.75 -0.20
N GLY A 76 -3.16 0.39 -0.75
CA GLY A 76 -4.37 0.55 -1.57
C GLY A 76 -4.35 -0.31 -2.83
N PHE A 77 -3.25 -0.34 -3.57
CA PHE A 77 -3.13 -1.27 -4.71
C PHE A 77 -3.21 -2.73 -4.27
N ALA A 78 -2.60 -3.09 -3.14
CA ALA A 78 -2.72 -4.44 -2.57
C ALA A 78 -4.17 -4.78 -2.20
N THR A 79 -4.93 -3.82 -1.65
CA THR A 79 -6.36 -3.98 -1.37
C THR A 79 -7.18 -4.18 -2.62
N LEU A 80 -6.91 -3.40 -3.67
CA LEU A 80 -7.59 -3.53 -4.96
C LEU A 80 -7.34 -4.91 -5.57
N HIS A 81 -6.11 -5.42 -5.49
CA HIS A 81 -5.79 -6.78 -5.91
C HIS A 81 -6.55 -7.82 -5.10
N GLY A 82 -6.61 -7.68 -3.77
CA GLY A 82 -7.35 -8.58 -2.88
C GLY A 82 -8.84 -8.59 -3.16
N LEU A 83 -9.46 -7.41 -3.24
CA LEU A 83 -10.89 -7.24 -3.48
C LEU A 83 -11.29 -7.72 -4.87
N THR A 84 -10.45 -7.57 -5.88
CA THR A 84 -10.78 -8.02 -7.26
C THR A 84 -10.55 -9.51 -7.50
N ARG A 85 -10.05 -10.28 -6.53
CA ARG A 85 -9.92 -11.74 -6.67
C ARG A 85 -11.30 -12.38 -6.90
N GLY A 86 -11.37 -13.31 -7.86
CA GLY A 86 -12.61 -14.02 -8.21
C GLY A 86 -13.59 -13.23 -9.10
N ARG A 87 -13.32 -11.98 -9.46
CA ARG A 87 -14.18 -11.18 -10.35
C ARG A 87 -13.75 -11.30 -11.82
N THR A 88 -14.69 -11.55 -12.73
CA THR A 88 -14.42 -11.59 -14.19
C THR A 88 -13.88 -10.26 -14.73
N ALA A 89 -14.30 -9.13 -14.14
CA ALA A 89 -13.85 -7.79 -14.51
C ALA A 89 -12.44 -7.41 -13.97
N ARG A 90 -11.75 -8.31 -13.25
CA ARG A 90 -10.44 -8.06 -12.63
C ARG A 90 -9.41 -7.42 -13.58
N PRO A 91 -9.14 -7.92 -14.80
CA PRO A 91 -8.12 -7.31 -15.66
C PRO A 91 -8.49 -5.88 -16.03
N LEU A 92 -9.78 -5.59 -16.24
CA LEU A 92 -10.26 -4.26 -16.61
C LEU A 92 -10.07 -3.27 -15.45
N ILE A 93 -10.41 -3.68 -14.22
CA ILE A 93 -10.25 -2.85 -13.02
C ILE A 93 -8.76 -2.56 -12.74
N LEU A 94 -7.92 -3.60 -12.75
CA LEU A 94 -6.50 -3.45 -12.41
C LEU A 94 -5.75 -2.67 -13.48
N THR A 95 -5.98 -2.96 -14.77
CA THR A 95 -5.37 -2.21 -15.87
C THR A 95 -5.83 -0.76 -15.85
N GLY A 96 -7.13 -0.50 -15.66
CA GLY A 96 -7.66 0.86 -15.53
C GLY A 96 -7.00 1.63 -14.39
N ALA A 97 -6.86 1.01 -13.20
CA ALA A 97 -6.22 1.65 -12.05
C ALA A 97 -4.74 1.97 -12.30
N TRP A 98 -3.98 1.06 -12.92
CA TRP A 98 -2.58 1.29 -13.26
C TRP A 98 -2.41 2.36 -14.33
N VAL A 99 -3.16 2.25 -15.44
CA VAL A 99 -3.09 3.21 -16.55
C VAL A 99 -3.48 4.61 -16.07
N ALA A 100 -4.57 4.74 -15.31
CA ALA A 100 -4.98 6.04 -14.76
C ALA A 100 -3.90 6.63 -13.85
N THR A 101 -3.28 5.81 -13.00
CA THR A 101 -2.22 6.26 -12.09
C THR A 101 -0.98 6.72 -12.84
N LEU A 102 -0.54 5.97 -13.86
CA LEU A 102 0.65 6.30 -14.63
C LEU A 102 0.42 7.49 -15.57
N ALA A 103 -0.77 7.61 -16.17
CA ALA A 103 -1.09 8.68 -17.12
C ALA A 103 -1.42 10.01 -16.42
N LEU A 104 -2.11 9.97 -15.29
CA LEU A 104 -2.65 11.17 -14.63
C LEU A 104 -1.94 11.53 -13.32
N GLY A 105 -1.23 10.59 -12.69
CA GLY A 105 -0.52 10.78 -11.43
C GLY A 105 -1.44 10.84 -10.20
N TRP A 106 -2.47 11.69 -10.21
CA TRP A 106 -3.36 11.91 -9.06
C TRP A 106 -4.12 10.66 -8.54
N PRO A 107 -4.46 9.63 -9.34
CA PRO A 107 -5.13 8.44 -8.82
C PRO A 107 -4.31 7.67 -7.77
N VAL A 108 -3.00 7.91 -7.68
CA VAL A 108 -2.17 7.39 -6.59
C VAL A 108 -2.66 7.84 -5.21
N LEU A 109 -3.24 9.04 -5.11
CA LEU A 109 -3.81 9.56 -3.87
C LEU A 109 -5.11 8.83 -3.52
N VAL A 110 -5.93 8.50 -4.53
CA VAL A 110 -7.12 7.66 -4.33
C VAL A 110 -6.70 6.30 -3.80
N ALA A 111 -5.67 5.67 -4.39
CA ALA A 111 -5.11 4.44 -3.87
C ALA A 111 -4.63 4.60 -2.41
N ALA A 112 -3.98 5.71 -2.07
CA ALA A 112 -3.57 5.97 -0.68
C ALA A 112 -4.76 6.03 0.29
N VAL A 113 -5.86 6.69 -0.11
CA VAL A 113 -7.10 6.69 0.68
C VAL A 113 -7.67 5.29 0.82
N PHE A 114 -7.69 4.47 -0.25
CA PHE A 114 -8.12 3.07 -0.16
C PHE A 114 -7.28 2.27 0.84
N GLY A 115 -5.95 2.41 0.81
CA GLY A 115 -5.06 1.75 1.75
C GLY A 115 -5.27 2.22 3.19
N LEU A 116 -5.55 3.52 3.39
CA LEU A 116 -5.87 4.08 4.69
C LEU A 116 -7.18 3.50 5.24
N VAL A 117 -8.23 3.46 4.43
CA VAL A 117 -9.54 2.90 4.79
C VAL A 117 -9.41 1.40 5.10
N ASP A 118 -8.69 0.62 4.29
CA ASP A 118 -8.47 -0.81 4.60
C ASP A 118 -7.68 -1.00 5.90
N THR A 119 -6.72 -0.13 6.20
CA THR A 119 -5.95 -0.20 7.45
C THR A 119 -6.83 0.04 8.68
N MET A 120 -7.84 0.90 8.57
CA MET A 120 -8.76 1.22 9.68
C MET A 120 -9.93 0.23 9.79
N PHE A 121 -10.44 -0.26 8.67
CA PHE A 121 -11.69 -1.03 8.62
C PHE A 121 -11.53 -2.50 8.21
N ASP A 122 -10.32 -2.91 7.82
CA ASP A 122 -10.00 -4.25 7.31
C ASP A 122 -10.96 -4.68 6.18
N LEU A 123 -11.03 -3.86 5.13
CA LEU A 123 -11.94 -4.05 4.00
C LEU A 123 -11.73 -5.42 3.33
N ARG A 124 -10.48 -5.87 3.26
CA ARG A 124 -10.13 -7.16 2.65
C ARG A 124 -10.80 -8.36 3.33
N THR A 125 -10.91 -8.39 4.66
CA THR A 125 -11.59 -9.50 5.36
C THR A 125 -13.11 -9.36 5.32
N ARG A 126 -13.63 -8.14 5.36
CA ARG A 126 -15.08 -7.89 5.36
C ARG A 126 -15.76 -8.09 4.00
N ILE A 127 -15.05 -7.76 2.91
CA ILE A 127 -15.61 -7.74 1.55
C ILE A 127 -15.03 -8.86 0.67
N GLY A 128 -13.77 -9.23 0.88
CA GLY A 128 -13.07 -10.25 0.07
C GLY A 128 -13.38 -11.69 0.47
N SER A 129 -13.74 -11.91 1.73
CA SER A 129 -14.26 -13.17 2.26
C SER A 129 -15.73 -12.98 2.61
N GLY A 130 -16.63 -13.34 1.70
CA GLY A 130 -18.00 -13.68 2.10
C GLY A 130 -17.90 -14.70 3.21
N GLY A 131 -18.45 -14.37 4.39
CA GLY A 131 -18.18 -15.06 5.65
C GLY A 131 -18.34 -16.58 5.58
N ALA A 132 -17.22 -17.29 5.45
CA ALA A 132 -17.15 -18.69 5.83
C ALA A 132 -16.72 -18.74 7.30
N PRO A 133 -17.61 -19.13 8.23
CA PRO A 133 -17.22 -19.40 9.61
C PRO A 133 -16.14 -20.50 9.63
N PRO A 134 -15.30 -20.58 10.68
CA PRO A 134 -14.47 -21.75 10.92
C PRO A 134 -15.36 -23.00 10.87
N ALA A 135 -15.02 -23.97 10.03
CA ALA A 135 -15.76 -25.22 9.97
C ALA A 135 -15.68 -25.88 11.36
N ALA A 136 -16.84 -26.10 11.97
CA ALA A 136 -16.97 -26.54 13.36
C ALA A 136 -16.61 -28.02 13.58
N ASN A 137 -15.98 -28.70 12.60
CA ASN A 137 -15.81 -30.14 12.56
C ASN A 137 -14.37 -30.65 12.79
N ASP A 138 -13.46 -29.83 13.32
CA ASP A 138 -12.11 -30.25 13.68
C ASP A 138 -11.97 -30.57 15.19
N ARG A 139 -12.88 -31.37 15.76
CA ARG A 139 -12.75 -31.96 17.10
C ARG A 139 -12.75 -33.48 17.05
#